data_AF-A0A2V6B4G1-F1
#
_entry.id   AF-A0A2V6B4G1-F1
#
_cell.length_a   1.000
_cell.length_b   1.000
_cell.length_c   1.000
_cell.angle_alpha   90.00
_cell.angle_beta   90.00
_cell.angle_gamma   90.00
#
_symmetry.space_group_name_H-M   'P 1'
#
loop_
_entity.id
_entity.type
_entity.pdbx_description
1 polymer ?
#
loop_
_entity_poly.entity_id
_entity_poly.type
_entity_poly.pdbx_seq_one_letter_code
_entity_poly.pdbx_strand_id
1 'polypeptide(L)' 'MSIIGKVDSLWRYPVKSMRGEELDEAFAGFSGVYGDRLFAFKSSA' A
#
# COMPACT_ATOMS: atom_id res chain seq x y z
N MET A 1 -2.88 -11.76 26.19
CA MET A 1 -2.70 -11.06 24.90
C MET A 1 -2.77 -9.57 25.20
N SER A 2 -1.69 -8.81 25.00
CA SER A 2 -1.69 -7.36 25.26
C SER A 2 -1.73 -6.59 23.94
N ILE A 3 -2.55 -5.56 23.85
CA ILE A 3 -2.59 -4.65 22.70
C ILE A 3 -1.35 -3.75 22.79
N ILE A 4 -0.59 -3.66 21.70
CA ILE A 4 0.66 -2.88 21.64
C ILE A 4 0.50 -1.54 20.91
N GLY A 5 -0.67 -1.26 20.34
CA GLY A 5 -0.92 0.00 19.64
C GLY A 5 -2.14 -0.05 18.73
N LYS A 6 -2.33 1.03 17.97
CA LYS A 6 -3.36 1.21 16.96
C LYS A 6 -2.70 1.72 15.68
N VAL A 7 -3.16 1.24 14.52
CA VAL A 7 -2.75 1.77 13.22
C VAL A 7 -3.25 3.22 13.12
N ASP A 8 -2.34 4.14 12.83
CA ASP A 8 -2.65 5.58 12.71
C ASP A 8 -3.19 5.92 11.32
N SER A 9 -2.49 5.49 10.27
CA SER A 9 -2.91 5.67 8.88
C SER A 9 -2.54 4.44 8.02
N LEU A 10 -3.25 4.28 6.92
CA LEU A 10 -3.04 3.21 5.94
C LEU A 10 -2.88 3.82 4.56
N TRP A 11 -1.86 3.37 3.83
CA TRP A 11 -1.50 3.95 2.53
C TRP A 11 -1.28 2.85 1.49
N ARG A 12 -1.73 3.12 0.26
CA ARG A 12 -1.49 2.28 -0.91
C ARG A 12 -0.72 3.05 -1.97
N TYR A 13 0.18 2.36 -2.68
CA TYR A 13 1.03 2.93 -3.71
C TYR A 13 0.82 2.19 -5.03
N PRO A 14 -0.22 2.52 -5.83
CA PRO A 14 -0.56 1.77 -7.04
C PRO A 14 0.55 1.77 -8.10
N VAL A 15 1.35 2.85 -8.14
CA VAL A 15 2.47 3.00 -9.07
C VAL A 15 3.78 3.08 -8.29
N LYS A 16 4.75 2.25 -8.68
CA LYS A 16 6.08 2.19 -8.07
C LYS A 16 6.74 3.58 -8.06
N SER A 17 7.25 3.96 -6.89
CA SER A 17 7.96 5.23 -6.64
C SER A 17 7.14 6.51 -6.79
N MET A 18 5.80 6.42 -6.94
CA MET A 18 4.90 7.58 -7.02
C MET A 18 4.19 7.84 -5.69
N ARG A 19 3.44 8.95 -5.64
CA ARG A 19 2.62 9.32 -4.47
C ARG A 19 1.57 8.25 -4.19
N GLY A 20 1.47 7.86 -2.91
CA GLY A 20 0.42 6.97 -2.43
C GLY A 20 -0.89 7.69 -2.14
N GLU A 21 -1.94 6.91 -1.97
CA GLU A 21 -3.25 7.33 -1.49
C GLU A 21 -3.46 6.81 -0.07
N GLU A 22 -4.03 7.65 0.79
CA GLU A 22 -4.48 7.24 2.12
C GLU A 22 -5.82 6.48 1.99
N LEU A 23 -6.00 5.43 2.78
CA LEU A 23 -7.16 4.56 2.76
C LEU A 23 -7.68 4.35 4.18
N ASP A 24 -9.00 4.20 4.31
CA ASP A 24 -9.62 3.79 5.59
C ASP A 24 -9.50 2.28 5.83
N GLU A 25 -9.49 1.49 4.74
CA GLU A 25 -9.42 0.04 4.79
C GLU A 25 -8.71 -0.53 3.55
N ALA A 26 -8.13 -1.72 3.68
CA ALA A 26 -7.57 -2.45 2.55
C ALA A 26 -7.63 -3.97 2.76
N PHE A 27 -7.74 -4.70 1.64
CA PHE A 27 -7.70 -6.15 1.63
C PHE A 27 -6.25 -6.64 1.58
N ALA A 28 -5.81 -7.38 2.59
CA ALA A 28 -4.49 -8.03 2.63
C ALA A 28 -4.61 -9.48 2.15
N GLY A 29 -3.96 -9.78 1.02
CA GLY A 29 -3.79 -11.13 0.50
C GLY A 29 -2.36 -11.64 0.69
N PHE A 30 -2.09 -12.86 0.23
CA PHE A 30 -0.76 -13.48 0.30
C PHE A 30 0.34 -12.63 -0.35
N SER A 31 0.04 -11.98 -1.47
CA SER A 31 0.96 -11.12 -2.22
C SER A 31 1.03 -9.67 -1.70
N GLY A 32 0.35 -9.35 -0.60
CA GLY A 32 0.28 -8.01 -0.02
C GLY A 32 -1.09 -7.35 -0.14
N VAL A 33 -1.11 -6.03 -0.07
CA VAL A 33 -2.34 -5.23 -0.14
C VAL A 33 -2.87 -5.19 -1.56
N TYR A 34 -4.17 -5.45 -1.72
CA TYR A 34 -4.84 -5.43 -3.02
C TYR A 34 -4.68 -4.07 -3.71
N GLY A 35 -4.18 -4.09 -4.93
CA GLY A 35 -3.95 -2.88 -5.74
C GLY A 35 -2.63 -2.16 -5.43
N ASP A 36 -1.83 -2.62 -4.47
CA ASP A 36 -0.51 -2.04 -4.22
C ASP A 36 0.48 -2.43 -5.33
N ARG A 37 1.28 -1.47 -5.79
CA ARG A 37 2.39 -1.62 -6.75
C ARG A 37 2.04 -2.36 -8.05
N LEU A 38 0.83 -2.17 -8.57
CA LEU A 38 0.40 -2.78 -9.84
C LEU A 38 1.16 -2.25 -11.07
N PHE A 39 1.60 -1.00 -11.02
CA PHE A 39 2.25 -0.34 -12.14
C PHE A 39 3.69 0.05 -11.80
N ALA A 40 4.54 0.07 -12.83
CA ALA A 40 5.89 0.60 -12.75
C ALA A 40 6.31 1.19 -14.11
N PHE A 41 7.12 2.23 -14.06
CA PHE A 41 7.81 2.71 -15.25
C PHE A 41 8.84 1.66 -15.70
N LYS A 42 8.86 1.35 -17.00
CA LYS A 42 9.81 0.40 -17.58
C LYS A 42 11.13 1.05 -17.98
N SER A 43 11.13 2.37 -18.14
CA SER A 43 12.28 3.18 -18.53
C SER A 43 12.14 4.57 -17.93
N SER A 44 13.28 5.21 -17.65
CA SER A 44 13.39 6.63 -17.30
C SER A 44 13.79 7.51 -18.50
N ALA A 45 13.98 6.89 -19.67
CA ALA A 45 14.43 7.54 -20.90
C ALA A 45 13.33 8.39 -21.54
#